data_AF-A0A1J4N5V4-F1
#
_entry.id   AF-A0A1J4N5V4-F1
#
_cell.length_a   1.000
_cell.length_b   1.000
_cell.length_c   1.000
_cell.angle_alpha   90.00
_cell.angle_beta   90.00
_cell.angle_gamma   90.00
#
_symmetry.space_group_name_H-M   'P 1'
#
loop_
_entity.id
_entity.type
_entity.pdbx_description
1 polymer ?
#
loop_
_entity_poly.entity_id
_entity_poly.type
_entity_poly.pdbx_seq_one_letter_code
_entity_poly.pdbx_strand_id
1 'polypeptide(L)'
;MYKYAKNKKGLDPLGNIWNAVPGNTYFMDWDGDNVINHVTAVTARTSRGTPRISQKTANRHNMLLTTWKAKVDGSHPKVKWYGLRRTS
;
A
#
# COMPACT_ATOMS: atom_id res chain seq x y z
N MET A 1 -1.43 -13.37 4.80
CA MET A 1 -1.59 -12.03 5.41
C MET A 1 -2.77 -11.23 4.84
N TYR A 2 -2.90 -11.04 3.52
CA TYR A 2 -4.03 -10.33 2.90
C TYR A 2 -5.40 -10.99 3.07
N LYS A 3 -5.53 -12.31 2.85
CA LYS A 3 -6.79 -13.03 3.15
C LYS A 3 -7.19 -12.91 4.63
N TYR A 4 -6.22 -12.91 5.55
CA TYR A 4 -6.48 -12.67 6.98
C TYR A 4 -6.91 -11.23 7.24
N ALA A 5 -6.21 -10.24 6.68
CA ALA A 5 -6.55 -8.82 6.82
C ALA A 5 -7.95 -8.51 6.26
N LYS A 6 -8.26 -9.03 5.06
CA LYS A 6 -9.58 -8.92 4.43
C LYS A 6 -10.69 -9.65 5.21
N ASN A 7 -10.47 -10.92 5.56
CA ASN A 7 -11.55 -11.78 6.08
C ASN A 7 -11.68 -11.78 7.62
N LYS A 8 -10.64 -11.42 8.38
CA LYS A 8 -10.64 -11.46 9.86
C LYS A 8 -10.58 -10.08 10.52
N LYS A 9 -10.23 -9.02 9.79
CA LYS A 9 -10.11 -7.65 10.34
C LYS A 9 -11.12 -6.64 9.78
N GLY A 10 -12.07 -7.06 8.93
CA GLY A 10 -13.03 -6.15 8.32
C GLY A 10 -12.31 -5.08 7.50
N LEU A 11 -11.52 -5.51 6.51
CA LEU A 11 -10.82 -4.56 5.65
C LEU A 11 -11.35 -4.68 4.22
N ASP A 12 -11.91 -3.58 3.72
CA ASP A 12 -12.42 -3.52 2.35
C ASP A 12 -11.29 -3.24 1.35
N PRO A 13 -11.35 -3.80 0.14
CA PRO A 13 -10.51 -3.36 -0.97
C PRO A 13 -10.67 -1.86 -1.24
N LEU A 14 -9.56 -1.16 -1.27
CA LEU A 14 -9.46 0.20 -1.83
C LEU A 14 -9.51 0.04 -3.35
N GLY A 15 -10.69 0.23 -3.95
CA GLY A 15 -10.88 0.09 -5.40
C GLY A 15 -9.94 0.97 -6.24
N ASN A 16 -9.40 2.03 -5.65
CA ASN A 16 -8.33 2.84 -6.22
C ASN A 16 -7.30 3.18 -5.14
N ILE A 17 -6.05 2.75 -5.31
CA ILE A 17 -4.96 3.02 -4.35
C ILE A 17 -4.72 4.52 -4.13
N TRP A 18 -5.02 5.38 -5.10
CA TRP A 18 -4.84 6.83 -4.98
C TRP A 18 -5.79 7.48 -3.96
N ASN A 19 -6.88 6.80 -3.59
CA ASN A 19 -7.89 7.31 -2.66
C ASN A 19 -7.57 7.01 -1.19
N ALA A 20 -6.47 6.33 -0.89
CA ALA A 20 -6.19 5.92 0.48
C ALA A 20 -5.92 7.13 1.41
N VAL A 21 -6.40 7.01 2.64
CA VAL A 21 -6.28 8.02 3.70
C VAL A 21 -5.34 7.53 4.81
N PRO A 22 -4.83 8.43 5.67
CA PRO A 22 -3.98 8.04 6.79
C PRO A 22 -4.62 6.92 7.62
N GLY A 23 -3.82 5.91 7.98
CA GLY A 23 -4.29 4.70 8.67
C GLY A 23 -4.76 3.57 7.76
N ASN A 24 -4.90 3.80 6.45
CA ASN A 24 -5.04 2.71 5.48
C ASN A 24 -3.70 2.00 5.25
N THR A 25 -3.77 0.78 4.71
CA THR A 25 -2.59 -0.06 4.45
C THR A 25 -2.62 -0.61 3.04
N TYR A 26 -1.47 -0.62 2.38
CA TYR A 26 -1.28 -1.34 1.13
C TYR A 26 -0.60 -2.67 1.41
N PHE A 27 -1.18 -3.73 0.89
CA PHE A 27 -0.58 -5.05 0.83
C PHE A 27 -0.07 -5.28 -0.59
N MET A 28 1.10 -5.88 -0.72
CA MET A 28 1.74 -6.08 -2.00
C MET A 28 2.23 -7.51 -2.14
N ASP A 29 1.98 -8.04 -3.34
CA ASP A 29 2.68 -9.19 -3.89
C ASP A 29 3.89 -8.60 -4.61
N TRP A 30 5.03 -8.58 -3.90
CA TRP A 30 6.23 -7.88 -4.35
C TRP A 30 6.91 -8.61 -5.51
N ASP A 31 6.84 -9.94 -5.50
CA ASP A 31 7.56 -10.80 -6.46
C ASP A 31 6.66 -11.26 -7.63
N GLY A 32 5.36 -11.06 -7.53
CA GLY A 32 4.37 -11.47 -8.52
C GLY A 32 4.00 -12.95 -8.44
N ASP A 33 4.31 -13.62 -7.33
CA ASP A 33 4.11 -15.06 -7.09
C ASP A 33 2.75 -15.37 -6.44
N ASN A 34 1.87 -14.37 -6.34
CA ASN A 34 0.58 -14.40 -5.67
C ASN A 34 0.67 -14.53 -4.14
N VAL A 35 1.85 -14.27 -3.56
CA VAL A 35 2.06 -14.21 -2.13
C VAL A 35 2.24 -12.77 -1.67
N ILE A 36 1.41 -12.35 -0.72
CA ILE A 36 1.56 -11.03 -0.11
C ILE A 36 2.68 -11.08 0.91
N ASN A 37 3.78 -10.44 0.58
CA ASN A 37 5.02 -10.41 1.37
C ASN A 37 5.48 -8.99 1.73
N HIS A 38 4.80 -7.96 1.24
CA HIS A 38 5.07 -6.56 1.61
C HIS A 38 3.81 -5.86 2.11
N VAL A 39 4.01 -4.97 3.10
CA VAL A 39 2.97 -4.10 3.65
C VAL A 39 3.50 -2.70 3.90
N THR A 40 2.72 -1.69 3.56
CA THR A 40 3.01 -0.28 3.85
C THR A 40 1.79 0.42 4.42
N ALA A 41 2.01 1.45 5.21
CA ALA A 41 0.95 2.25 5.81
C ALA A 41 0.90 3.63 5.16
N VAL A 42 -0.32 4.14 4.98
CA VAL A 42 -0.55 5.54 4.60
C VAL A 42 -0.44 6.40 5.85
N THR A 43 0.43 7.39 5.82
CA THR A 43 0.73 8.26 6.98
C THR A 43 0.14 9.66 6.84
N ALA A 44 0.01 10.17 5.62
CA ALA A 44 -0.50 11.50 5.33
C ALA A 44 -1.03 11.60 3.90
N ARG A 45 -1.60 12.75 3.54
CA ARG A 45 -1.88 13.14 2.16
C ARG A 45 -1.35 14.56 1.91
N THR A 46 -0.97 14.86 0.67
CA THR A 46 -0.71 16.23 0.26
C THR A 46 -2.01 17.03 0.19
N SER A 47 -1.93 18.36 0.10
CA SER A 47 -3.10 19.22 -0.15
C SER A 47 -3.84 18.87 -1.45
N ARG A 48 -3.13 18.30 -2.43
CA ARG A 48 -3.70 17.79 -3.69
C ARG A 48 -4.21 16.34 -3.59
N GLY A 49 -4.20 15.74 -2.40
CA GLY A 49 -4.73 14.40 -2.14
C GLY A 49 -3.78 13.24 -2.45
N THR A 50 -2.51 13.47 -2.76
CA THR A 50 -1.56 12.38 -3.02
C THR A 50 -1.18 11.69 -1.70
N PRO A 51 -1.35 10.36 -1.56
CA PRO A 51 -0.96 9.65 -0.34
C PRO A 51 0.54 9.68 -0.09
N ARG A 52 0.93 9.76 1.17
CA ARG A 52 2.28 9.50 1.68
C ARG A 52 2.30 8.14 2.36
N ILE A 53 3.32 7.35 2.05
CA ILE A 53 3.46 5.99 2.55
C ILE A 53 4.78 5.79 3.27
N SER A 54 4.71 5.00 4.33
CA SER A 54 5.87 4.52 5.07
C SER A 54 5.89 3.00 5.08
N GLN A 55 7.07 2.44 4.83
CA GLN A 55 7.36 1.05 5.13
C GLN A 55 8.25 0.97 6.38
N LYS A 56 8.36 -0.22 6.97
CA LYS A 56 9.17 -0.46 8.18
C LYS A 56 10.65 -0.13 7.98
N THR A 57 11.19 -0.33 6.77
CA THR A 57 12.59 -0.06 6.44
C THR A 57 12.83 1.40 6.04
N ALA A 58 13.94 1.98 6.53
CA ALA A 58 14.24 3.41 6.45
C ALA A 58 14.33 3.97 5.02
N ASN A 59 14.76 3.15 4.05
CA ASN A 59 14.97 3.57 2.66
C ASN A 59 13.69 4.00 1.93
N ARG A 60 12.49 3.73 2.47
CA ARG A 60 11.22 4.23 1.92
C ARG A 60 10.25 4.68 3.01
N HIS A 61 10.74 5.57 3.87
CA HIS A 61 9.93 6.23 4.89
C HIS A 61 9.31 7.55 4.38
N ASN A 62 8.04 7.78 4.70
CA ASN A 62 7.28 9.01 4.46
C ASN A 62 7.44 9.61 3.04
N MET A 63 7.25 8.76 2.03
CA MET A 63 7.42 9.11 0.62
C MET A 63 6.06 9.27 -0.07
N LEU A 64 5.97 10.12 -1.09
CA LEU A 64 4.77 10.17 -1.94
C LEU A 64 4.55 8.82 -2.64
N LEU A 65 3.29 8.39 -2.71
CA LEU A 65 2.91 7.16 -3.41
C LEU A 65 3.37 7.16 -4.86
N THR A 66 3.36 8.32 -5.53
CA THR A 66 3.87 8.47 -6.91
C THR A 66 5.35 8.08 -7.01
N THR A 67 6.21 8.68 -6.18
CA THR A 67 7.65 8.40 -6.15
C THR A 67 7.92 6.95 -5.75
N TRP A 68 7.19 6.45 -4.77
CA TRP A 68 7.39 5.09 -4.28
C TRP A 68 6.99 4.07 -5.34
N LYS A 69 5.83 4.25 -5.99
CA LYS A 69 5.35 3.39 -7.06
C LYS A 69 6.34 3.36 -8.22
N ALA A 70 6.86 4.52 -8.66
CA ALA A 70 7.87 4.57 -9.70
C ALA A 70 9.14 3.77 -9.35
N LYS A 71 9.62 3.84 -8.09
CA LYS A 71 10.77 3.07 -7.63
C LYS A 71 10.51 1.56 -7.60
N VAL A 72 9.31 1.16 -7.20
CA VAL A 72 8.96 -0.26 -7.11
C VAL A 72 8.68 -0.85 -8.47
N ASP A 73 7.92 -0.17 -9.32
CA ASP A 73 7.68 -0.63 -10.70
C ASP A 73 9.00 -0.80 -11.47
N GLY A 74 10.00 0.05 -11.22
CA GLY A 74 11.32 -0.05 -11.85
C GLY A 74 12.23 -1.17 -11.32
N SER A 75 12.03 -1.63 -10.08
CA SER A 75 12.85 -2.69 -9.46
C SER A 75 12.15 -4.04 -9.38
N HIS A 76 10.82 -4.03 -9.36
CA HIS A 76 9.93 -5.18 -9.19
C HIS A 76 8.73 -5.01 -10.14
N PRO A 77 8.94 -5.18 -11.45
CA PRO A 77 7.92 -4.87 -12.47
C PRO A 77 6.69 -5.78 -12.39
N LYS A 78 6.78 -6.91 -11.68
CA LYS A 78 5.67 -7.85 -11.46
C LYS A 78 4.84 -7.53 -10.22
N VAL A 79 5.17 -6.46 -9.49
CA VAL A 79 4.48 -6.11 -8.25
C VAL A 79 2.97 -5.96 -8.48
N LYS A 80 2.18 -6.57 -7.61
CA LYS A 80 0.73 -6.34 -7.58
C LYS A 80 0.35 -5.62 -6.29
N TRP A 81 -0.53 -4.64 -6.43
CA TRP A 81 -0.92 -3.74 -5.38
C TRP A 81 -2.34 -4.03 -4.91
N TYR A 82 -2.51 -4.18 -3.60
CA TYR A 82 -3.80 -4.42 -2.98
C TYR A 82 -4.00 -3.40 -1.85
N GLY A 83 -4.68 -2.30 -2.14
CA GLY A 83 -5.08 -1.35 -1.10
C GLY A 83 -6.17 -1.96 -0.23
N LEU A 84 -6.02 -1.84 1.10
CA LEU A 84 -7.06 -2.18 2.07
C LEU A 84 -7.36 -0.95 2.95
N ARG A 85 -8.64 -0.65 3.15
CA ARG A 85 -9.12 0.36 4.10
C ARG A 85 -9.72 -0.33 5.33
N ARG A 86 -9.60 0.30 6.50
CA ARG A 86 -10.33 -0.15 7.69
C ARG A 86 -11.81 0.10 7.47
N THR A 87 -12.63 -0.93 7.63
CA THR A 87 -14.09 -0.77 7.56
C THR A 87 -14.53 -0.01 8.81
N SER A 88 -15.16 1.14 8.62
CA SER A 88 -15.75 1.97 9.67
C SER A 88 -16.91 1.27 10.35
#